data_AF-A0A831XLP1-F1
#
_entry.id   AF-A0A831XLP1-F1
#
_cell.length_a   1.000
_cell.length_b   1.000
_cell.length_c   1.000
_cell.angle_alpha   90.00
_cell.angle_beta   90.00
_cell.angle_gamma   90.00
#
_symmetry.space_group_name_H-M   'P 1'
#
loop_
_entity.id
_entity.type
_entity.pdbx_description
1 polymer ?
#
loop_
_entity_poly.entity_id
_entity_poly.type
_entity_poly.pdbx_seq_one_letter_code
_entity_poly.pdbx_strand_id
1 'polypeptide(L)'
;MSAEIRLEGYIESLSFAGQRAELPEYPLGKFNINTCKPACKVAMGSGNTIALSRWSGPKRTRTYPFARIYDTYSHSGKIVTVIPVVKDEGRDTNLDRVNFITLSWMNLMNIYVILAWYQDAEKKSNTKITKQRMSNEYIIETLQRIDSYRLDAHHWNREHFEQCFIPVYRKAIEAYEKIAQSRNVLLHDLQVHEEFIQKVRGEGDTLDLSKFREVTLKASERSAHAEQQTVHRAEHLTEGTVKALIKIRNNLGGEYYLTCDEVVRLSESSILIQESKNTSKVLPSLADTKDGLFKLLLFSHIKELYWLKEGSGKVPLHFETRLRLTGRFSGFLYLPASEEELKRFSRQHRFNIKQEAKLLWLNEELRLLGIRGILEGRSNET
;
A
#
# COMPACT_ATOMS: atom_id res chain seq x y z
N MET A 1 -23.97 0.54 -23.03
CA MET A 1 -23.72 0.87 -21.61
C MET A 1 -22.78 -0.20 -21.07
N SER A 2 -21.49 0.11 -20.88
CA SER A 2 -20.56 -0.87 -20.28
C SER A 2 -20.93 -1.02 -18.81
N ALA A 3 -21.37 -2.22 -18.41
CA ALA A 3 -21.75 -2.49 -17.03
C ALA A 3 -20.53 -2.34 -16.11
N GLU A 4 -20.67 -1.52 -15.06
CA GLU A 4 -19.68 -1.41 -13.99
C GLU A 4 -19.53 -2.79 -13.32
N ILE A 5 -18.35 -3.41 -13.40
CA ILE A 5 -18.10 -4.65 -12.65
C ILE A 5 -17.84 -4.29 -11.19
N ARG A 6 -18.80 -4.61 -10.33
CA ARG A 6 -18.68 -4.53 -8.87
C ARG A 6 -18.49 -5.91 -8.29
N LEU A 7 -17.35 -6.12 -7.66
CA LEU A 7 -17.01 -7.38 -7.01
C LEU A 7 -17.10 -7.24 -5.50
N GLU A 8 -17.56 -8.28 -4.82
CA GLU A 8 -17.52 -8.40 -3.37
C GLU A 8 -16.71 -9.63 -2.97
N GLY A 9 -15.68 -9.43 -2.16
CA GLY A 9 -14.78 -10.47 -1.69
C GLY A 9 -14.76 -10.61 -0.18
N TYR A 10 -14.45 -11.80 0.31
CA TYR A 10 -14.18 -12.07 1.73
C TYR A 10 -12.83 -12.74 1.93
N ILE A 11 -12.04 -12.24 2.89
CA ILE A 11 -10.75 -12.82 3.29
C ILE A 11 -10.87 -13.35 4.71
N GLU A 12 -10.64 -14.65 4.87
CA GLU A 12 -10.63 -15.29 6.19
C GLU A 12 -9.26 -15.16 6.87
N SER A 13 -8.18 -15.32 6.13
CA SER A 13 -6.81 -15.17 6.62
C SER A 13 -5.87 -14.83 5.47
N LEU A 14 -4.68 -14.34 5.81
CA LEU A 14 -3.64 -14.04 4.84
C LEU A 14 -2.33 -14.68 5.27
N SER A 15 -1.65 -15.31 4.31
CA SER A 15 -0.32 -15.88 4.49
C SER A 15 0.66 -15.27 3.50
N PHE A 16 1.94 -15.24 3.84
CA PHE A 16 2.98 -14.77 2.94
C PHE A 16 4.15 -15.73 2.94
N ALA A 17 4.46 -16.23 1.75
CA ALA A 17 5.54 -17.19 1.51
C ALA A 17 6.62 -16.62 0.58
N GLY A 18 6.64 -15.30 0.33
CA GLY A 18 7.60 -14.66 -0.57
C GLY A 18 9.05 -14.74 -0.09
N GLN A 19 9.99 -14.40 -0.96
CA GLN A 19 11.41 -14.47 -0.66
C GLN A 19 11.80 -13.50 0.46
N ARG A 20 12.82 -13.90 1.22
CA ARG A 20 13.41 -13.05 2.26
C ARG A 20 14.11 -11.84 1.63
N ALA A 21 13.87 -10.66 2.18
CA ALA A 21 14.61 -9.46 1.80
C ALA A 21 15.83 -9.25 2.70
N GLU A 22 16.93 -8.81 2.09
CA GLU A 22 18.07 -8.26 2.82
C GLU A 22 17.79 -6.80 3.19
N LEU A 23 17.83 -6.51 4.48
CA LEU A 23 17.55 -5.19 5.03
C LEU A 23 18.74 -4.69 5.83
N PRO A 24 19.14 -3.41 5.69
CA PRO A 24 20.14 -2.82 6.56
C PRO A 24 19.62 -2.79 7.99
N GLU A 25 20.51 -3.09 8.93
CA GLU A 25 20.20 -3.12 10.35
C GLU A 25 20.85 -1.94 11.08
N TYR A 26 20.09 -1.32 11.97
CA TYR A 26 20.51 -0.18 12.77
C TYR A 26 20.32 -0.52 14.26
N PRO A 27 21.36 -0.42 15.11
CA PRO A 27 21.20 -0.46 16.55
C PRO A 27 20.28 0.68 17.02
N LEU A 28 19.40 0.44 18.00
CA LEU A 28 18.43 1.44 18.48
C LEU A 28 19.10 2.78 18.84
N GLY A 29 20.25 2.76 19.52
CA GLY A 29 20.98 3.98 19.89
C GLY A 29 21.59 4.78 18.72
N LYS A 30 21.64 4.19 17.52
CA LYS A 30 22.07 4.87 16.27
C LYS A 30 20.94 5.02 15.26
N PHE A 31 19.72 4.58 15.61
CA PHE A 31 18.57 4.64 14.73
C PHE A 31 18.07 6.09 14.62
N ASN A 32 17.86 6.53 13.39
CA ASN A 32 17.14 7.77 13.13
C ASN A 32 16.19 7.58 11.95
N ILE A 33 14.89 7.70 12.21
CA ILE A 33 13.82 7.51 11.22
C ILE A 33 14.03 8.40 9.99
N ASN A 34 14.63 9.58 10.13
CA ASN A 34 14.77 10.55 9.06
C ASN A 34 15.93 10.22 8.11
N THR A 35 16.94 9.49 8.58
CA THR A 35 18.17 9.19 7.82
C THR A 35 18.34 7.71 7.48
N CYS A 36 17.66 6.79 8.17
CA CYS A 36 17.70 5.37 7.86
C CYS A 36 17.09 5.05 6.48
N LYS A 37 17.39 3.86 5.95
CA LYS A 37 16.67 3.38 4.76
C LYS A 37 15.17 3.23 5.08
N PRO A 38 14.27 3.53 4.11
CA PRO A 38 12.83 3.46 4.35
C PRO A 38 12.27 2.08 4.70
N ALA A 39 13.01 1.01 4.37
CA ALA A 39 12.80 -0.34 4.88
C ALA A 39 14.12 -0.80 5.51
N CYS A 40 14.08 -1.23 6.76
CA CYS A 40 15.26 -1.59 7.54
C CYS A 40 14.91 -2.52 8.71
N LYS A 41 15.93 -2.92 9.45
CA LYS A 41 15.80 -3.59 10.76
C LYS A 41 16.32 -2.67 11.85
N VAL A 42 15.67 -2.70 13.01
CA VAL A 42 16.10 -2.03 14.23
C VAL A 42 16.44 -3.09 15.26
N ALA A 43 17.70 -3.13 15.70
CA ALA A 43 18.13 -4.02 16.77
C ALA A 43 17.80 -3.36 18.12
N MET A 44 16.90 -4.00 18.87
CA MET A 44 16.38 -3.53 20.15
C MET A 44 17.35 -3.88 21.29
N GLY A 45 17.31 -3.10 22.38
CA GLY A 45 18.16 -3.36 23.55
C GLY A 45 17.85 -4.69 24.27
N SER A 46 16.68 -5.27 24.01
CA SER A 46 16.25 -6.58 24.52
C SER A 46 16.89 -7.78 23.79
N GLY A 47 17.63 -7.54 22.70
CA GLY A 47 18.13 -8.58 21.81
C GLY A 47 17.17 -8.96 20.68
N ASN A 48 15.95 -8.43 20.67
CA ASN A 48 15.01 -8.59 19.56
C ASN A 48 15.39 -7.70 18.37
N THR A 49 14.91 -8.09 17.19
CA THR A 49 14.99 -7.26 15.99
C THR A 49 13.58 -6.97 15.46
N ILE A 50 13.30 -5.70 15.19
CA ILE A 50 12.06 -5.24 14.55
C ILE A 50 12.35 -4.89 13.09
N ALA A 51 11.56 -5.43 12.15
CA ALA A 51 11.59 -4.95 10.77
C ALA A 51 10.69 -3.72 10.65
N LEU A 52 11.22 -2.63 10.11
CA LEU A 52 10.56 -1.33 10.07
C LEU A 52 10.46 -0.82 8.64
N SER A 53 9.25 -0.42 8.26
CA SER A 53 8.97 0.35 7.05
C SER A 53 8.49 1.77 7.40
N ARG A 54 8.90 2.77 6.61
CA ARG A 54 8.53 4.18 6.80
C ARG A 54 7.73 4.67 5.62
N TRP A 55 6.55 5.24 5.88
CA TRP A 55 5.73 5.89 4.86
C TRP A 55 6.09 7.37 4.76
N SER A 56 6.16 7.89 3.52
CA SER A 56 6.46 9.32 3.29
C SER A 56 5.20 10.21 3.36
N GLY A 57 4.03 9.60 3.43
CA GLY A 57 2.72 10.23 3.54
C GLY A 57 1.68 9.17 3.85
N PRO A 58 0.47 9.56 4.29
CA PRO A 58 -0.55 8.60 4.69
C PRO A 58 -1.24 7.89 3.53
N LYS A 59 -1.15 8.46 2.32
CA LYS A 59 -1.74 7.87 1.13
C LYS A 59 -0.90 6.72 0.61
N ARG A 60 -1.59 5.68 0.14
CA ARG A 60 -1.03 4.42 -0.37
C ARG A 60 -0.35 4.54 -1.74
N THR A 61 -0.36 5.72 -2.37
CA THR A 61 0.08 5.90 -3.76
C THR A 61 1.31 6.82 -3.85
N ARG A 62 2.06 6.70 -4.95
CA ARG A 62 3.19 7.57 -5.37
C ARG A 62 4.54 7.42 -4.63
N THR A 63 4.60 6.88 -3.40
CA THR A 63 5.89 6.67 -2.71
C THR A 63 6.25 5.22 -2.41
N TYR A 64 5.55 4.27 -3.05
CA TYR A 64 5.71 2.82 -2.86
C TYR A 64 5.68 2.37 -1.38
N PRO A 65 4.70 2.82 -0.57
CA PRO A 65 4.60 2.36 0.82
C PRO A 65 4.47 0.84 0.91
N PHE A 66 3.77 0.22 -0.04
CA PHE A 66 3.58 -1.21 -0.10
C PHE A 66 4.84 -1.98 -0.45
N ALA A 67 5.68 -1.48 -1.36
CA ALA A 67 6.97 -2.11 -1.62
C ALA A 67 7.87 -2.13 -0.37
N ARG A 68 7.83 -1.07 0.45
CA ARG A 68 8.62 -1.00 1.69
C ARG A 68 8.10 -1.97 2.75
N ILE A 69 6.78 -2.11 2.86
CA ILE A 69 6.17 -3.12 3.74
C ILE A 69 6.54 -4.52 3.25
N TYR A 70 6.42 -4.75 1.94
CA TYR A 70 6.76 -6.02 1.31
C TYR A 70 8.19 -6.46 1.65
N ASP A 71 9.16 -5.54 1.58
CA ASP A 71 10.54 -5.79 1.96
C ASP A 71 10.67 -6.24 3.43
N THR A 72 9.84 -5.73 4.33
CA THR A 72 9.86 -6.10 5.75
C THR A 72 9.07 -7.37 6.07
N TYR A 73 8.20 -7.83 5.17
CA TYR A 73 7.15 -8.78 5.52
C TYR A 73 7.63 -10.22 5.74
N SER A 74 8.80 -10.55 5.18
CA SER A 74 9.47 -11.85 5.39
C SER A 74 10.19 -11.96 6.75
N HIS A 75 10.14 -10.93 7.60
CA HIS A 75 10.76 -10.97 8.92
C HIS A 75 9.93 -11.81 9.89
N SER A 76 10.59 -12.69 10.64
CA SER A 76 9.91 -13.60 11.57
C SER A 76 9.52 -12.96 12.91
N GLY A 77 10.06 -11.79 13.23
CA GLY A 77 9.74 -11.02 14.43
C GLY A 77 8.63 -9.99 14.18
N LYS A 78 8.56 -8.98 15.05
CA LYS A 78 7.61 -7.88 14.87
C LYS A 78 7.93 -7.06 13.63
N ILE A 79 6.89 -6.80 12.84
CA ILE A 79 6.95 -5.96 11.65
C ILE A 79 6.18 -4.68 11.95
N VAL A 80 6.84 -3.54 11.78
CA VAL A 80 6.32 -2.22 12.11
C VAL A 80 6.28 -1.35 10.86
N THR A 81 5.22 -0.55 10.73
CA THR A 81 5.15 0.55 9.78
C THR A 81 4.94 1.88 10.49
N VAL A 82 5.73 2.89 10.14
CA VAL A 82 5.59 4.26 10.62
C VAL A 82 4.83 5.08 9.59
N ILE A 83 3.68 5.64 9.98
CA ILE A 83 2.78 6.36 9.08
C ILE A 83 2.44 7.74 9.66
N PRO A 84 2.70 8.84 8.93
CA PRO A 84 2.25 10.15 9.38
C PRO A 84 0.72 10.22 9.30
N VAL A 85 0.04 10.68 10.35
CA VAL A 85 -1.44 10.73 10.40
C VAL A 85 -2.05 11.64 9.33
N VAL A 86 -1.32 12.70 8.97
CA VAL A 86 -1.66 13.67 7.93
C VAL A 86 -0.38 14.18 7.29
N LYS A 87 -0.44 14.47 5.98
CA LYS A 87 0.64 15.13 5.26
C LYS A 87 0.11 16.37 4.56
N ASP A 88 0.59 17.53 5.01
CA ASP A 88 0.37 18.80 4.33
C ASP A 88 1.62 19.14 3.52
N GLU A 89 1.51 19.27 2.20
CA GLU A 89 2.61 19.72 1.34
C GLU A 89 2.49 21.21 0.97
N GLY A 90 1.43 21.87 1.43
CA GLY A 90 1.13 23.28 1.27
C GLY A 90 -0.22 23.57 0.60
N ARG A 91 -0.65 24.83 0.64
CA ARG A 91 -2.03 25.28 0.32
C ARG A 91 -2.59 24.78 -1.03
N ASP A 92 -1.73 24.68 -2.04
CA ASP A 92 -2.13 24.31 -3.41
C ASP A 92 -1.90 22.81 -3.70
N THR A 93 -1.98 21.97 -2.66
CA THR A 93 -1.72 20.52 -2.75
C THR A 93 -2.87 19.73 -2.12
N ASN A 94 -2.77 18.40 -2.13
CA ASN A 94 -3.75 17.57 -1.45
C ASN A 94 -3.40 17.45 0.04
N LEU A 95 -4.43 17.53 0.89
CA LEU A 95 -4.30 17.25 2.31
C LEU A 95 -4.62 15.78 2.61
N ASP A 96 -3.62 14.92 2.41
CA ASP A 96 -3.77 13.48 2.57
C ASP A 96 -3.79 13.09 4.07
N ARG A 97 -4.68 12.17 4.46
CA ARG A 97 -4.84 11.63 5.83
C ARG A 97 -4.82 10.11 5.85
N VAL A 98 -4.47 9.52 7.00
CA VAL A 98 -4.60 8.08 7.22
C VAL A 98 -6.07 7.67 7.08
N ASN A 99 -6.29 6.51 6.49
CA ASN A 99 -7.63 6.00 6.19
C ASN A 99 -7.92 4.72 6.99
N PHE A 100 -9.18 4.42 7.26
CA PHE A 100 -9.60 3.17 7.90
C PHE A 100 -9.12 1.92 7.14
N ILE A 101 -8.98 2.00 5.80
CA ILE A 101 -8.42 0.89 5.02
C ILE A 101 -6.97 0.59 5.46
N THR A 102 -6.17 1.60 5.84
CA THR A 102 -4.81 1.38 6.33
C THR A 102 -4.82 0.57 7.63
N LEU A 103 -5.67 0.94 8.60
CA LEU A 103 -5.87 0.16 9.83
C LEU A 103 -6.28 -1.28 9.52
N SER A 104 -7.31 -1.44 8.68
CA SER A 104 -7.83 -2.76 8.27
C SER A 104 -6.75 -3.63 7.63
N TRP A 105 -5.95 -3.07 6.73
CA TRP A 105 -4.92 -3.83 6.01
C TRP A 105 -3.77 -4.22 6.92
N MET A 106 -3.29 -3.30 7.76
CA MET A 106 -2.18 -3.61 8.68
C MET A 106 -2.59 -4.64 9.73
N ASN A 107 -3.84 -4.62 10.19
CA ASN A 107 -4.39 -5.67 11.07
C ASN A 107 -4.41 -7.04 10.40
N LEU A 108 -4.95 -7.13 9.18
CA LEU A 108 -5.03 -8.39 8.43
C LEU A 108 -3.64 -9.00 8.16
N MET A 109 -2.64 -8.14 7.95
CA MET A 109 -1.26 -8.54 7.68
C MET A 109 -0.45 -8.80 8.97
N ASN A 110 -1.01 -8.55 10.15
CA ASN A 110 -0.30 -8.56 11.43
C ASN A 110 0.92 -7.61 11.47
N ILE A 111 0.75 -6.39 10.97
CA ILE A 111 1.76 -5.32 10.95
C ILE A 111 1.39 -4.26 11.98
N TYR A 112 2.31 -3.97 12.91
CA TYR A 112 2.13 -2.95 13.94
C TYR A 112 2.27 -1.55 13.32
N VAL A 113 1.40 -0.62 13.68
CA VAL A 113 1.39 0.76 13.17
C VAL A 113 1.89 1.72 14.24
N ILE A 114 2.84 2.57 13.86
CA ILE A 114 3.19 3.78 14.60
C ILE A 114 2.57 4.97 13.87
N LEU A 115 1.50 5.52 14.43
CA LEU A 115 0.96 6.82 14.05
C LEU A 115 1.95 7.91 14.44
N ALA A 116 2.46 8.65 13.46
CA ALA A 116 3.48 9.69 13.63
C ALA A 116 3.02 11.04 13.04
N TRP A 117 3.86 12.06 13.17
CA TRP A 117 3.66 13.36 12.53
C TRP A 117 5.01 13.92 12.05
N TYR A 118 4.94 14.85 11.10
CA TYR A 118 6.09 15.66 10.71
C TYR A 118 6.20 16.87 11.63
N GLN A 119 7.39 17.11 12.17
CA GLN A 119 7.66 18.21 13.12
C GLN A 119 8.46 19.36 12.50
N ASP A 120 9.06 19.15 11.33
CA ASP A 120 9.87 20.14 10.63
C ASP A 120 9.85 19.89 9.12
N ALA A 121 10.14 20.92 8.32
CA ALA A 121 10.18 20.86 6.87
C ALA A 121 11.02 22.00 6.29
N GLU A 122 11.40 21.87 5.01
CA GLU A 122 12.05 22.94 4.25
C GLU A 122 11.03 23.65 3.36
N LYS A 123 11.14 24.99 3.27
CA LYS A 123 10.34 25.78 2.32
C LYS A 123 10.78 25.45 0.90
N LYS A 124 9.81 25.17 0.03
CA LYS A 124 10.01 25.00 -1.41
C LYS A 124 9.50 26.20 -2.21
N SER A 125 8.37 26.77 -1.80
CA SER A 125 7.80 28.00 -2.36
C SER A 125 6.96 28.71 -1.29
N ASN A 126 6.31 29.82 -1.64
CA ASN A 126 5.40 30.51 -0.73
C ASN A 126 4.17 29.68 -0.32
N THR A 127 3.86 28.62 -1.05
CA THR A 127 2.69 27.76 -0.79
C THR A 127 3.05 26.29 -0.68
N LYS A 128 4.34 25.92 -0.64
CA LYS A 128 4.78 24.51 -0.61
C LYS A 128 5.97 24.28 0.30
N ILE A 129 5.94 23.13 0.97
CA ILE A 129 7.05 22.59 1.77
C ILE A 129 7.56 21.27 1.21
N THR A 130 8.77 20.88 1.62
CA THR A 130 9.42 19.63 1.23
C THR A 130 10.34 19.12 2.33
N LYS A 131 10.99 17.96 2.12
CA LYS A 131 11.93 17.33 3.06
C LYS A 131 11.44 17.33 4.53
N GLN A 132 10.18 16.95 4.71
CA GLN A 132 9.54 16.90 6.02
C GLN A 132 10.21 15.84 6.90
N ARG A 133 10.36 16.12 8.20
CA ARG A 133 11.06 15.27 9.18
C ARG A 133 10.15 14.90 10.35
N MET A 134 10.13 13.63 10.73
CA MET A 134 9.34 13.11 11.86
C MET A 134 10.09 13.28 13.19
N SER A 135 9.35 13.28 14.30
CA SER A 135 9.95 13.14 15.64
C SER A 135 10.60 11.76 15.78
N ASN A 136 11.92 11.73 15.88
CA ASN A 136 12.66 10.47 16.02
C ASN A 136 12.50 9.89 17.42
N GLU A 137 12.47 10.76 18.42
CA GLU A 137 12.36 10.46 19.84
C GLU A 137 11.06 9.69 20.10
N TYR A 138 9.93 10.24 19.64
CA TYR A 138 8.62 9.60 19.75
C TYR A 138 8.57 8.22 19.08
N ILE A 139 9.25 8.06 17.93
CA ILE A 139 9.27 6.79 17.21
C ILE A 139 10.12 5.76 17.97
N ILE A 140 11.27 6.14 18.53
CA ILE A 140 12.09 5.27 19.38
C ILE A 140 11.30 4.81 20.61
N GLU A 141 10.64 5.73 21.31
CA GLU A 141 9.80 5.42 22.48
C GLU A 141 8.66 4.44 22.10
N THR A 142 8.01 4.67 20.96
CA THR A 142 6.93 3.80 20.50
C THR A 142 7.46 2.43 20.07
N LEU A 143 8.64 2.35 19.45
CA LEU A 143 9.28 1.08 19.11
C LEU A 143 9.60 0.26 20.36
N GLN A 144 10.08 0.90 21.44
CA GLN A 144 10.34 0.22 22.72
C GLN A 144 9.05 -0.31 23.36
N ARG A 145 7.94 0.44 23.26
CA ARG A 145 6.61 -0.03 23.68
C ARG A 145 6.15 -1.23 22.86
N ILE A 146 6.30 -1.17 21.53
CA ILE A 146 5.96 -2.29 20.65
C ILE A 146 6.83 -3.50 20.97
N ASP A 147 8.13 -3.35 21.23
CA ASP A 147 9.03 -4.46 21.57
C ASP A 147 8.56 -5.24 22.79
N SER A 148 8.11 -4.54 23.83
CA SER A 148 7.58 -5.15 25.06
C SER A 148 6.11 -5.61 24.96
N TYR A 149 5.36 -5.14 23.96
CA TYR A 149 3.95 -5.49 23.77
C TYR A 149 3.76 -6.99 23.49
N ARG A 150 2.84 -7.65 24.19
CA ARG A 150 2.70 -9.12 24.13
C ARG A 150 1.63 -9.59 23.15
N LEU A 151 0.65 -8.75 22.83
CA LEU A 151 -0.42 -9.08 21.91
C LEU A 151 0.00 -8.80 20.46
N ASP A 152 -0.82 -9.27 19.52
CA ASP A 152 -0.61 -9.10 18.09
C ASP A 152 -0.81 -7.63 17.62
N ALA A 153 -0.57 -7.40 16.33
CA ALA A 153 -0.74 -6.08 15.74
C ALA A 153 -2.21 -5.64 15.70
N HIS A 154 -3.18 -6.56 15.63
CA HIS A 154 -4.60 -6.20 15.62
C HIS A 154 -4.99 -5.49 16.93
N HIS A 155 -4.56 -6.03 18.08
CA HIS A 155 -4.80 -5.41 19.38
C HIS A 155 -4.05 -4.09 19.54
N TRP A 156 -2.75 -4.07 19.23
CA TRP A 156 -1.94 -2.85 19.29
C TRP A 156 -2.54 -1.73 18.43
N ASN A 157 -2.83 -2.03 17.16
CA ASN A 157 -3.30 -1.02 16.21
C ASN A 157 -4.66 -0.47 16.63
N ARG A 158 -5.56 -1.32 17.14
CA ARG A 158 -6.85 -0.87 17.63
C ARG A 158 -6.68 0.13 18.78
N GLU A 159 -5.96 -0.27 19.82
CA GLU A 159 -5.68 0.57 20.99
C GLU A 159 -4.95 1.86 20.59
N HIS A 160 -3.92 1.75 19.75
CA HIS A 160 -3.12 2.88 19.29
C HIS A 160 -3.94 3.87 18.44
N PHE A 161 -4.85 3.40 17.59
CA PHE A 161 -5.76 4.30 16.87
C PHE A 161 -6.80 4.94 17.81
N GLU A 162 -7.45 4.16 18.67
CA GLU A 162 -8.46 4.68 19.61
C GLU A 162 -7.87 5.74 20.56
N GLN A 163 -6.69 5.48 21.13
CA GLN A 163 -6.09 6.31 22.17
C GLN A 163 -5.12 7.37 21.65
N CYS A 164 -4.36 7.08 20.59
CA CYS A 164 -3.27 7.96 20.16
C CYS A 164 -3.55 8.75 18.88
N PHE A 165 -4.58 8.41 18.10
CA PHE A 165 -4.83 9.09 16.83
C PHE A 165 -5.11 10.59 17.00
N ILE A 166 -6.06 10.97 17.87
CA ILE A 166 -6.40 12.39 18.09
C ILE A 166 -5.21 13.17 18.69
N PRO A 167 -4.52 12.68 19.76
CA PRO A 167 -3.35 13.39 20.29
C PRO A 167 -2.22 13.55 19.27
N VAL A 168 -1.91 12.50 18.48
CA VAL A 168 -0.88 12.58 17.44
C VAL A 168 -1.31 13.55 16.32
N TYR A 169 -2.59 13.56 15.97
CA TYR A 169 -3.12 14.49 14.96
C TYR A 169 -3.03 15.94 15.44
N ARG A 170 -3.35 16.24 16.71
CA ARG A 170 -3.15 17.58 17.28
C ARG A 170 -1.68 18.01 17.24
N LYS A 171 -0.74 17.13 17.61
CA LYS A 171 0.71 17.39 17.47
C LYS A 171 1.10 17.70 16.03
N ALA A 172 0.47 17.04 15.05
CA ALA A 172 0.69 17.34 13.64
C ALA A 172 0.21 18.76 13.27
N ILE A 173 -0.98 19.17 13.72
CA ILE A 173 -1.53 20.52 13.49
C ILE A 173 -0.57 21.57 14.07
N GLU A 174 -0.20 21.44 15.35
CA GLU A 174 0.73 22.36 16.01
C GLU A 174 2.08 22.45 15.29
N ALA A 175 2.59 21.32 14.80
CA ALA A 175 3.83 21.30 14.03
C ALA A 175 3.70 22.03 12.69
N TYR A 176 2.62 21.82 11.94
CA TYR A 176 2.41 22.52 10.67
C TYR A 176 2.20 24.02 10.88
N GLU A 177 1.53 24.45 11.95
CA GLU A 177 1.41 25.85 12.31
C GLU A 177 2.79 26.47 12.58
N LYS A 178 3.63 25.81 13.39
CA LYS A 178 5.02 26.23 13.65
C LYS A 178 5.85 26.28 12.36
N ILE A 179 5.69 25.31 11.46
CA ILE A 179 6.38 25.29 10.16
C ILE A 179 5.91 26.48 9.30
N ALA A 180 4.61 26.74 9.22
CA ALA A 180 4.04 27.84 8.46
C ALA A 180 4.61 29.19 8.91
N GLN A 181 4.65 29.42 10.23
CA GLN A 181 5.19 30.63 10.84
C GLN A 181 6.70 30.75 10.63
N SER A 182 7.47 29.74 11.07
CA SER A 182 8.94 29.78 11.04
C SER A 182 9.53 29.82 9.63
N ARG A 183 8.86 29.23 8.65
CA ARG A 183 9.30 29.20 7.25
C ARG A 183 8.62 30.28 6.40
N ASN A 184 7.65 31.01 6.93
CA ASN A 184 6.82 31.97 6.19
C ASN A 184 6.24 31.33 4.90
N VAL A 185 5.43 30.28 5.08
CA VAL A 185 4.80 29.49 4.01
C VAL A 185 3.32 29.31 4.29
N LEU A 186 2.50 29.39 3.24
CA LEU A 186 1.06 29.19 3.31
C LEU A 186 0.74 27.69 3.20
N LEU A 187 0.23 27.12 4.28
CA LEU A 187 -0.29 25.75 4.36
C LEU A 187 -1.82 25.75 4.28
N HIS A 188 -2.44 24.58 4.41
CA HIS A 188 -3.90 24.50 4.49
C HIS A 188 -4.44 25.19 5.74
N ASP A 189 -5.69 25.61 5.67
CA ASP A 189 -6.39 26.19 6.81
C ASP A 189 -6.51 25.17 7.95
N LEU A 190 -6.12 25.58 9.16
CA LEU A 190 -6.22 24.79 10.38
C LEU A 190 -7.67 24.35 10.66
N GLN A 191 -8.67 25.12 10.24
CA GLN A 191 -10.08 24.77 10.40
C GLN A 191 -10.43 23.43 9.74
N VAL A 192 -9.83 23.11 8.58
CA VAL A 192 -10.06 21.83 7.87
C VAL A 192 -9.56 20.64 8.69
N HIS A 193 -8.56 20.84 9.55
CA HIS A 193 -8.06 19.83 10.47
C HIS A 193 -8.98 19.63 11.68
N GLU A 194 -9.43 20.73 12.28
CA GLU A 194 -10.35 20.70 13.42
C GLU A 194 -11.70 20.11 13.03
N GLU A 195 -12.27 20.49 11.88
CA GLU A 195 -13.52 19.90 11.38
C GLU A 195 -13.40 18.39 11.17
N PHE A 196 -12.23 17.90 10.74
CA PHE A 196 -11.98 16.48 10.62
C PHE A 196 -11.94 15.80 11.99
N ILE A 197 -11.21 16.35 12.96
CA ILE A 197 -11.16 15.84 14.34
C ILE A 197 -12.57 15.76 14.94
N GLN A 198 -13.38 16.81 14.82
CA GLN A 198 -14.75 16.81 15.38
C GLN A 198 -15.64 15.72 14.76
N LYS A 199 -15.44 15.40 13.48
CA LYS A 199 -16.21 14.34 12.80
C LYS A 199 -15.85 12.93 13.27
N VAL A 200 -14.62 12.71 13.74
CA VAL A 200 -14.12 11.35 14.03
C VAL A 200 -13.84 11.09 15.51
N ARG A 201 -13.83 12.11 16.37
CA ARG A 201 -13.56 11.95 17.80
C ARG A 201 -14.68 11.19 18.54
N GLY A 202 -14.26 10.45 19.55
CA GLY A 202 -15.09 9.88 20.60
C GLY A 202 -15.13 10.80 21.84
N GLU A 203 -15.26 10.18 23.01
CA GLU A 203 -15.20 10.87 24.30
C GLU A 203 -13.77 11.36 24.60
N GLY A 204 -13.64 12.57 25.15
CA GLY A 204 -12.33 13.17 25.42
C GLY A 204 -11.49 13.37 24.15
N ASP A 205 -10.20 13.05 24.23
CA ASP A 205 -9.24 13.06 23.11
C ASP A 205 -9.03 11.63 22.54
N THR A 206 -10.10 10.85 22.41
CA THR A 206 -10.06 9.52 21.77
C THR A 206 -10.68 9.55 20.37
N LEU A 207 -10.31 8.58 19.54
CA LEU A 207 -10.90 8.34 18.22
C LEU A 207 -12.09 7.39 18.34
N ASP A 208 -13.23 7.76 17.76
CA ASP A 208 -14.34 6.85 17.53
C ASP A 208 -14.08 6.09 16.22
N LEU A 209 -13.72 4.81 16.31
CA LEU A 209 -13.42 3.98 15.14
C LEU A 209 -14.58 3.85 14.17
N SER A 210 -15.83 3.88 14.65
CA SER A 210 -17.01 3.77 13.79
C SER A 210 -17.20 5.04 12.96
N LYS A 211 -17.07 6.22 13.60
CA LYS A 211 -17.10 7.50 12.88
C LYS A 211 -15.92 7.64 11.93
N PHE A 212 -14.72 7.27 12.36
CA PHE A 212 -13.52 7.28 11.52
C PHE A 212 -13.68 6.39 10.29
N ARG A 213 -14.22 5.17 10.47
CA ARG A 213 -14.58 4.25 9.40
C ARG A 213 -15.55 4.90 8.43
N GLU A 214 -16.66 5.42 8.91
CA GLU A 214 -17.69 6.04 8.07
C GLU A 214 -17.13 7.20 7.23
N VAL A 215 -16.45 8.14 7.89
CA VAL A 215 -15.92 9.35 7.25
C VAL A 215 -14.86 9.00 6.20
N THR A 216 -13.93 8.10 6.53
CA THR A 216 -12.78 7.82 5.66
C THR A 216 -13.08 6.78 4.58
N LEU A 217 -13.97 5.81 4.81
CA LEU A 217 -14.37 4.84 3.78
C LEU A 217 -15.25 5.47 2.71
N LYS A 218 -16.19 6.36 3.07
CA LYS A 218 -17.00 7.11 2.08
C LYS A 218 -16.12 7.92 1.11
N ALA A 219 -14.99 8.45 1.58
CA ALA A 219 -14.03 9.15 0.71
C ALA A 219 -13.25 8.18 -0.19
N SER A 220 -12.86 7.01 0.33
CA SER A 220 -12.20 5.95 -0.44
C SER A 220 -13.08 5.38 -1.54
N GLU A 221 -14.33 5.06 -1.23
CA GLU A 221 -15.32 4.53 -2.18
C GLU A 221 -15.53 5.53 -3.35
N ARG A 222 -15.78 6.81 -3.04
CA ARG A 222 -15.90 7.87 -4.06
C ARG A 222 -14.65 8.00 -4.93
N SER A 223 -13.46 7.93 -4.31
CA SER A 223 -12.19 8.00 -5.05
C SER A 223 -12.01 6.81 -5.98
N ALA A 224 -12.38 5.61 -5.53
CA ALA A 224 -12.27 4.39 -6.32
C ALA A 224 -13.25 4.38 -7.50
N HIS A 225 -14.49 4.84 -7.30
CA HIS A 225 -15.45 5.05 -8.40
C HIS A 225 -14.96 6.07 -9.43
N ALA A 226 -14.40 7.21 -8.97
CA ALA A 226 -13.87 8.23 -9.88
C ALA A 226 -12.68 7.70 -10.71
N GLU A 227 -11.80 6.91 -10.10
CA GLU A 227 -10.67 6.26 -10.78
C GLU A 227 -11.14 5.29 -11.88
N GLN A 228 -12.13 4.44 -11.57
CA GLN A 228 -12.73 3.52 -12.53
C GLN A 228 -13.33 4.27 -13.74
N GLN A 229 -14.12 5.31 -13.49
CA GLN A 229 -14.78 6.10 -14.55
C GLN A 229 -13.79 6.86 -15.45
N THR A 230 -12.75 7.46 -14.87
CA THR A 230 -11.77 8.26 -15.63
C THR A 230 -11.00 7.39 -16.63
N VAL A 231 -10.63 6.18 -16.22
CA VAL A 231 -9.85 5.28 -17.08
C VAL A 231 -10.71 4.66 -18.17
N HIS A 232 -11.96 4.27 -17.88
CA HIS A 232 -12.90 3.82 -18.92
C HIS A 232 -13.09 4.83 -20.06
N ARG A 233 -12.94 6.13 -19.81
CA ARG A 233 -13.01 7.17 -20.84
C ARG A 233 -11.72 7.36 -21.64
N ALA A 234 -10.56 7.11 -21.01
CA ALA A 234 -9.25 7.36 -21.59
C ALA A 234 -8.68 6.14 -22.36
N GLU A 235 -9.09 4.93 -21.98
CA GLU A 235 -8.66 3.67 -22.58
C GLU A 235 -9.90 3.03 -23.23
N HIS A 236 -10.02 3.06 -24.56
CA HIS A 236 -10.95 2.18 -25.29
C HIS A 236 -10.45 0.75 -25.07
N LEU A 237 -10.90 0.12 -23.98
CA LEU A 237 -10.49 -1.21 -23.58
C LEU A 237 -10.84 -2.21 -24.68
N THR A 238 -9.88 -3.09 -24.99
CA THR A 238 -10.05 -4.26 -25.85
C THR A 238 -11.23 -5.09 -25.33
N GLU A 239 -12.05 -5.66 -26.23
CA GLU A 239 -13.21 -6.48 -25.86
C GLU A 239 -12.83 -7.51 -24.77
N GLY A 240 -13.44 -7.39 -23.58
CA GLY A 240 -13.24 -8.32 -22.47
C GLY A 240 -12.36 -7.84 -21.29
N THR A 241 -11.76 -6.65 -21.34
CA THR A 241 -10.99 -6.07 -20.22
C THR A 241 -11.71 -4.87 -19.61
N VAL A 242 -11.89 -4.84 -18.28
CA VAL A 242 -12.47 -3.69 -17.57
C VAL A 242 -11.81 -3.45 -16.22
N LYS A 243 -11.75 -2.20 -15.76
CA LYS A 243 -11.42 -1.92 -14.35
C LYS A 243 -12.59 -2.32 -13.45
N ALA A 244 -12.29 -3.03 -12.37
CA ALA A 244 -13.28 -3.41 -11.38
C ALA A 244 -12.99 -2.77 -10.02
N LEU A 245 -14.08 -2.35 -9.38
CA LEU A 245 -14.09 -2.02 -7.97
C LEU A 245 -14.35 -3.31 -7.19
N ILE A 246 -13.44 -3.63 -6.27
CA ILE A 246 -13.54 -4.78 -5.39
C ILE A 246 -13.77 -4.26 -3.97
N LYS A 247 -14.95 -4.56 -3.43
CA LYS A 247 -15.28 -4.39 -2.02
C LYS A 247 -14.86 -5.65 -1.27
N ILE A 248 -13.86 -5.55 -0.40
CA ILE A 248 -13.39 -6.70 0.39
C ILE A 248 -13.78 -6.50 1.85
N ARG A 249 -14.11 -7.60 2.54
CA ARG A 249 -14.24 -7.67 3.99
C ARG A 249 -13.36 -8.77 4.56
N ASN A 250 -13.07 -8.73 5.85
CA ASN A 250 -12.35 -9.81 6.53
C ASN A 250 -12.95 -10.18 7.89
N ASN A 251 -12.43 -11.24 8.51
CA ASN A 251 -12.83 -11.73 9.83
C ASN A 251 -12.48 -10.80 11.01
N LEU A 252 -11.56 -9.85 10.82
CA LEU A 252 -11.17 -8.84 11.83
C LEU A 252 -12.03 -7.56 11.76
N GLY A 253 -13.12 -7.56 10.98
CA GLY A 253 -14.00 -6.40 10.80
C GLY A 253 -13.47 -5.33 9.83
N GLY A 254 -12.41 -5.64 9.09
CA GLY A 254 -11.82 -4.76 8.07
C GLY A 254 -12.72 -4.63 6.84
N GLU A 255 -12.67 -3.45 6.21
CA GLU A 255 -13.38 -3.17 4.95
C GLU A 255 -12.48 -2.38 4.00
N TYR A 256 -12.49 -2.79 2.73
CA TYR A 256 -11.61 -2.28 1.69
C TYR A 256 -12.41 -1.94 0.44
N TYR A 257 -12.15 -0.76 -0.11
CA TYR A 257 -12.58 -0.38 -1.45
C TYR A 257 -11.32 -0.23 -2.30
N LEU A 258 -11.06 -1.22 -3.15
CA LEU A 258 -9.84 -1.32 -3.94
C LEU A 258 -10.18 -1.43 -5.42
N THR A 259 -9.38 -0.75 -6.24
CA THR A 259 -9.36 -0.94 -7.68
C THR A 259 -8.28 -1.95 -8.05
N CYS A 260 -8.60 -2.81 -9.01
CA CYS A 260 -7.59 -3.55 -9.77
C CYS A 260 -7.41 -2.90 -11.14
N ASP A 261 -6.23 -3.06 -11.74
CA ASP A 261 -5.94 -2.43 -13.03
C ASP A 261 -6.76 -3.05 -14.17
N GLU A 262 -6.95 -4.36 -14.16
CA GLU A 262 -7.67 -5.07 -15.21
C GLU A 262 -8.42 -6.28 -14.62
N VAL A 263 -9.67 -6.48 -15.03
CA VAL A 263 -10.41 -7.74 -14.90
C VAL A 263 -10.67 -8.27 -16.30
N VAL A 264 -10.23 -9.51 -16.54
CA VAL A 264 -10.45 -10.21 -17.80
C VAL A 264 -11.46 -11.33 -17.58
N ARG A 265 -12.50 -11.40 -18.41
CA ARG A 265 -13.47 -12.50 -18.35
C ARG A 265 -12.86 -13.75 -19.00
N LEU A 266 -12.78 -14.85 -18.25
CA LEU A 266 -12.28 -16.14 -18.75
C LEU A 266 -13.44 -17.03 -19.22
N SER A 267 -14.57 -16.98 -18.51
CA SER A 267 -15.82 -17.67 -18.86
C SER A 267 -17.01 -16.94 -18.23
N GLU A 268 -18.21 -17.52 -18.33
CA GLU A 268 -19.40 -16.95 -17.69
C GLU A 268 -19.27 -16.84 -16.17
N SER A 269 -18.59 -17.80 -15.53
CA SER A 269 -18.41 -17.91 -14.07
C SER A 269 -16.97 -17.76 -13.59
N SER A 270 -16.03 -17.38 -14.47
CA SER A 270 -14.62 -17.26 -14.13
C SER A 270 -14.00 -15.97 -14.66
N ILE A 271 -13.20 -15.32 -13.80
CA ILE A 271 -12.49 -14.08 -14.15
C ILE A 271 -11.00 -14.16 -13.79
N LEU A 272 -10.23 -13.23 -14.33
CA LEU A 272 -8.85 -12.99 -13.95
C LEU A 272 -8.73 -11.56 -13.40
N ILE A 273 -8.27 -11.44 -12.16
CA ILE A 273 -7.94 -10.15 -11.54
C ILE A 273 -6.46 -9.85 -11.77
N GLN A 274 -6.15 -8.70 -12.35
CA GLN A 274 -4.79 -8.37 -12.76
C GLN A 274 -4.35 -6.99 -12.26
N GLU A 275 -3.10 -6.93 -11.77
CA GLU A 275 -2.36 -5.69 -11.55
C GLU A 275 -1.29 -5.55 -12.64
N SER A 276 -1.18 -4.35 -13.22
CA SER A 276 -0.37 -4.07 -14.39
C SER A 276 0.72 -3.04 -14.04
N LYS A 277 2.00 -3.39 -14.23
CA LYS A 277 3.12 -2.44 -14.09
C LYS A 277 3.81 -2.22 -15.41
N ASN A 278 3.88 -0.96 -15.79
CA ASN A 278 4.27 -0.50 -17.10
C ASN A 278 5.61 0.25 -17.03
N THR A 279 6.51 0.04 -17.99
CA THR A 279 7.76 0.82 -18.05
C THR A 279 8.23 1.08 -19.49
N SER A 280 9.02 2.13 -19.68
CA SER A 280 9.78 2.38 -20.90
C SER A 280 11.13 1.64 -20.94
N LYS A 281 11.52 1.02 -19.82
CA LYS A 281 12.71 0.17 -19.70
C LYS A 281 12.38 -1.26 -20.11
N VAL A 282 13.39 -2.13 -20.09
CA VAL A 282 13.20 -3.56 -20.40
C VAL A 282 12.31 -4.26 -19.37
N LEU A 283 12.41 -3.92 -18.08
CA LEU A 283 11.57 -4.42 -17.00
C LEU A 283 11.18 -3.27 -16.05
N PRO A 284 9.99 -3.30 -15.41
CA PRO A 284 9.60 -2.32 -14.38
C PRO A 284 10.62 -2.23 -13.25
N SER A 285 10.51 -1.24 -12.35
CA SER A 285 11.39 -1.21 -11.16
C SER A 285 11.01 -2.31 -10.17
N LEU A 286 11.94 -2.73 -9.29
CA LEU A 286 11.60 -3.71 -8.24
C LEU A 286 10.52 -3.18 -7.28
N ALA A 287 10.54 -1.87 -7.00
CA ALA A 287 9.51 -1.23 -6.18
C ALA A 287 8.13 -1.27 -6.85
N ASP A 288 8.04 -1.00 -8.16
CA ASP A 288 6.78 -1.14 -8.90
C ASP A 288 6.26 -2.58 -8.85
N THR A 289 7.15 -3.55 -9.09
CA THR A 289 6.81 -4.97 -9.05
C THR A 289 6.28 -5.38 -7.67
N LYS A 290 6.98 -5.02 -6.58
CA LYS A 290 6.58 -5.35 -5.19
C LYS A 290 5.27 -4.66 -4.78
N ASP A 291 5.04 -3.43 -5.25
CA ASP A 291 3.79 -2.72 -5.01
C ASP A 291 2.58 -3.44 -5.64
N GLY A 292 2.73 -3.96 -6.87
CA GLY A 292 1.71 -4.78 -7.52
C GLY A 292 1.50 -6.13 -6.81
N LEU A 293 2.59 -6.82 -6.45
CA LEU A 293 2.54 -8.07 -5.70
C LEU A 293 1.85 -7.91 -4.34
N PHE A 294 2.08 -6.79 -3.63
CA PHE A 294 1.44 -6.53 -2.34
C PHE A 294 -0.09 -6.44 -2.44
N LYS A 295 -0.62 -5.82 -3.50
CA LYS A 295 -2.07 -5.83 -3.75
C LYS A 295 -2.57 -7.21 -4.16
N LEU A 296 -1.86 -7.88 -5.06
CA LEU A 296 -2.23 -9.22 -5.52
C LEU A 296 -2.22 -10.23 -4.37
N LEU A 297 -1.36 -10.06 -3.36
CA LEU A 297 -1.38 -10.86 -2.14
C LEU A 297 -2.73 -10.77 -1.42
N LEU A 298 -3.34 -9.60 -1.39
CA LEU A 298 -4.68 -9.45 -0.82
C LEU A 298 -5.73 -10.14 -1.71
N PHE A 299 -5.68 -9.91 -3.03
CA PHE A 299 -6.64 -10.48 -3.96
C PHE A 299 -6.56 -12.02 -4.04
N SER A 300 -5.35 -12.59 -3.98
CA SER A 300 -5.13 -14.03 -4.05
C SER A 300 -5.61 -14.79 -2.81
N HIS A 301 -5.86 -14.08 -1.70
CA HIS A 301 -6.38 -14.62 -0.46
C HIS A 301 -7.90 -14.40 -0.29
N ILE A 302 -8.59 -13.87 -1.31
CA ILE A 302 -10.05 -13.85 -1.31
C ILE A 302 -10.56 -15.28 -1.37
N LYS A 303 -11.27 -15.73 -0.32
CA LYS A 303 -11.83 -17.08 -0.23
C LYS A 303 -13.09 -17.22 -1.08
N GLU A 304 -13.91 -16.17 -1.09
CA GLU A 304 -15.17 -16.12 -1.81
C GLU A 304 -15.26 -14.80 -2.56
N LEU A 305 -15.57 -14.86 -3.85
CA LEU A 305 -15.74 -13.71 -4.71
C LEU A 305 -17.11 -13.75 -5.39
N TYR A 306 -17.80 -12.63 -5.36
CA TYR A 306 -19.13 -12.47 -5.94
C TYR A 306 -19.17 -11.30 -6.90
N TRP A 307 -19.85 -11.46 -8.03
CA TRP A 307 -20.29 -10.35 -8.87
C TRP A 307 -21.63 -9.81 -8.36
N LEU A 308 -21.70 -8.51 -8.13
CA LEU A 308 -22.92 -7.80 -7.78
C LEU A 308 -23.63 -7.36 -9.06
N LYS A 309 -24.61 -8.14 -9.53
CA LYS A 309 -25.39 -7.83 -10.73
C LYS A 309 -26.69 -7.12 -10.34
N GLU A 310 -26.94 -5.96 -10.93
CA GLU A 310 -28.19 -5.24 -10.73
C GLU A 310 -29.38 -6.15 -11.07
N GLY A 311 -30.33 -6.26 -10.13
CA GLY A 311 -31.55 -7.07 -10.29
C GLY A 311 -31.37 -8.60 -10.19
N SER A 312 -30.16 -9.13 -10.04
CA SER A 312 -29.92 -10.59 -9.95
C SER A 312 -29.21 -11.05 -8.66
N GLY A 313 -28.88 -10.14 -7.75
CA GLY A 313 -28.22 -10.47 -6.49
C GLY A 313 -26.73 -10.80 -6.65
N LYS A 314 -26.18 -11.58 -5.71
CA LYS A 314 -24.77 -11.98 -5.69
C LYS A 314 -24.57 -13.25 -6.49
N VAL A 315 -23.70 -13.21 -7.50
CA VAL A 315 -23.34 -14.39 -8.32
C VAL A 315 -21.92 -14.83 -7.95
N PRO A 316 -21.70 -16.08 -7.51
CA PRO A 316 -20.35 -16.56 -7.18
C PRO A 316 -19.47 -16.64 -8.44
N LEU A 317 -18.19 -16.31 -8.27
CA LEU A 317 -17.18 -16.36 -9.32
C LEU A 317 -15.98 -17.20 -8.90
N HIS A 318 -15.49 -18.03 -9.83
CA HIS A 318 -14.12 -18.48 -9.80
C HIS A 318 -13.20 -17.36 -10.27
N PHE A 319 -11.99 -17.30 -9.71
CA PHE A 319 -11.03 -16.30 -10.16
C PHE A 319 -9.60 -16.78 -10.03
N GLU A 320 -8.74 -16.17 -10.85
CA GLU A 320 -7.30 -16.23 -10.71
C GLU A 320 -6.75 -14.82 -10.50
N THR A 321 -5.51 -14.72 -10.02
CA THR A 321 -4.78 -13.44 -9.95
C THR A 321 -3.53 -13.47 -10.82
N ARG A 322 -3.22 -12.35 -11.48
CA ARG A 322 -2.03 -12.23 -12.33
C ARG A 322 -1.32 -10.88 -12.16
N LEU A 323 0.01 -10.92 -12.16
CA LEU A 323 0.86 -9.76 -12.35
C LEU A 323 1.22 -9.61 -13.82
N ARG A 324 0.82 -8.52 -14.47
CA ARG A 324 1.26 -8.17 -15.83
C ARG A 324 2.36 -7.12 -15.75
N LEU A 325 3.52 -7.42 -16.31
CA LEU A 325 4.62 -6.45 -16.43
C LEU A 325 4.88 -6.19 -17.90
N THR A 326 4.79 -4.93 -18.32
CA THR A 326 5.13 -4.55 -19.70
C THR A 326 6.47 -3.84 -19.76
N GLY A 327 7.25 -4.16 -20.80
CA GLY A 327 8.57 -3.58 -21.02
C GLY A 327 8.94 -3.42 -22.49
N ARG A 328 10.11 -2.83 -22.73
CA ARG A 328 10.66 -2.57 -24.07
C ARG A 328 11.42 -3.78 -24.62
N PHE A 329 10.68 -4.79 -25.05
CA PHE A 329 11.15 -5.97 -25.79
C PHE A 329 10.00 -6.50 -26.67
N SER A 330 10.22 -7.56 -27.45
CA SER A 330 9.18 -8.19 -28.28
C SER A 330 8.75 -9.55 -27.70
N GLY A 331 7.52 -9.97 -27.95
CA GLY A 331 7.00 -11.26 -27.46
C GLY A 331 6.59 -11.22 -25.99
N PHE A 332 6.41 -12.41 -25.39
CA PHE A 332 5.96 -12.55 -24.01
C PHE A 332 6.61 -13.76 -23.32
N LEU A 333 6.52 -13.78 -21.99
CA LEU A 333 6.93 -14.90 -21.14
C LEU A 333 5.95 -15.03 -19.97
N TYR A 334 5.35 -16.20 -19.81
CA TYR A 334 4.56 -16.53 -18.62
C TYR A 334 5.49 -16.90 -17.46
N LEU A 335 5.06 -16.58 -16.24
CA LEU A 335 5.78 -16.90 -15.01
C LEU A 335 4.82 -17.56 -14.01
N PRO A 336 5.29 -18.53 -13.20
CA PRO A 336 6.63 -19.11 -13.21
C PRO A 336 6.93 -19.92 -14.48
N ALA A 337 8.19 -19.91 -14.93
CA ALA A 337 8.73 -20.64 -16.06
C ALA A 337 9.94 -21.50 -15.65
N SER A 338 10.31 -22.44 -16.51
CA SER A 338 11.50 -23.29 -16.34
C SER A 338 12.82 -22.50 -16.48
N GLU A 339 13.90 -23.01 -15.90
CA GLU A 339 15.22 -22.37 -15.99
C GLU A 339 15.70 -22.21 -17.44
N GLU A 340 15.41 -23.20 -18.29
CA GLU A 340 15.70 -23.17 -19.72
C GLU A 340 14.95 -22.03 -20.43
N GLU A 341 13.67 -21.83 -20.12
CA GLU A 341 12.86 -20.75 -20.67
C GLU A 341 13.36 -19.37 -20.24
N LEU A 342 13.71 -19.21 -18.96
CA LEU A 342 14.27 -17.97 -18.42
C LEU A 342 15.61 -17.62 -19.08
N LYS A 343 16.51 -18.60 -19.23
CA LYS A 343 17.81 -18.44 -19.91
C LYS A 343 17.62 -18.10 -21.38
N ARG A 344 16.73 -18.80 -22.08
CA ARG A 344 16.41 -18.55 -23.50
C ARG A 344 15.87 -17.13 -23.68
N PHE A 345 14.91 -16.73 -22.87
CA PHE A 345 14.30 -15.40 -22.92
C PHE A 345 15.33 -14.29 -22.63
N SER A 346 16.16 -14.48 -21.60
CA SER A 346 17.23 -13.53 -21.24
C SER A 346 18.25 -13.36 -22.36
N ARG A 347 18.66 -14.46 -23.02
CA ARG A 347 19.58 -14.42 -24.17
C ARG A 347 18.95 -13.75 -25.39
N GLN A 348 17.71 -14.10 -25.72
CA GLN A 348 16.96 -13.54 -26.84
C GLN A 348 16.86 -12.01 -26.75
N HIS A 349 16.62 -11.48 -25.54
CA HIS A 349 16.48 -10.05 -25.30
C HIS A 349 17.73 -9.35 -24.74
N ARG A 350 18.87 -10.05 -24.73
CA ARG A 350 20.18 -9.54 -24.27
C ARG A 350 20.12 -8.89 -22.89
N PHE A 351 19.46 -9.54 -21.94
CA PHE A 351 19.39 -9.07 -20.56
C PHE A 351 20.80 -9.02 -19.95
N ASN A 352 21.10 -7.93 -19.23
CA ASN A 352 22.30 -7.86 -18.41
C ASN A 352 22.11 -8.63 -17.09
N ILE A 353 23.21 -8.84 -16.37
CA ILE A 353 23.24 -9.61 -15.10
C ILE A 353 22.18 -9.11 -14.09
N LYS A 354 21.97 -7.79 -13.98
CA LYS A 354 20.97 -7.23 -13.05
C LYS A 354 19.53 -7.51 -13.50
N GLN A 355 19.28 -7.52 -14.81
CA GLN A 355 17.96 -7.83 -15.38
C GLN A 355 17.65 -9.33 -15.26
N GLU A 356 18.64 -10.19 -15.51
CA GLU A 356 18.52 -11.64 -15.33
C GLU A 356 18.27 -11.99 -13.86
N ALA A 357 19.06 -11.43 -12.93
CA ALA A 357 18.82 -11.61 -11.50
C ALA A 357 17.42 -11.15 -11.07
N LYS A 358 16.93 -10.03 -11.62
CA LYS A 358 15.57 -9.56 -11.37
C LYS A 358 14.51 -10.53 -11.91
N LEU A 359 14.71 -11.07 -13.12
CA LEU A 359 13.81 -12.03 -13.73
C LEU A 359 13.73 -13.32 -12.90
N LEU A 360 14.89 -13.85 -12.49
CA LEU A 360 14.98 -15.03 -11.63
C LEU A 360 14.28 -14.79 -10.29
N TRP A 361 14.56 -13.64 -9.64
CA TRP A 361 13.88 -13.25 -8.41
C TRP A 361 12.36 -13.20 -8.60
N LEU A 362 11.87 -12.57 -9.67
CA LEU A 362 10.43 -12.46 -9.92
C LEU A 362 9.79 -13.83 -10.16
N ASN A 363 10.45 -14.69 -10.94
CA ASN A 363 9.97 -16.05 -11.24
C ASN A 363 9.75 -16.86 -9.96
N GLU A 364 10.76 -16.82 -9.08
CA GLU A 364 10.71 -17.49 -7.79
C GLU A 364 9.67 -16.88 -6.85
N GLU A 365 9.57 -15.55 -6.82
CA GLU A 365 8.60 -14.84 -6.00
C GLU A 365 7.16 -15.24 -6.37
N LEU A 366 6.84 -15.23 -7.66
CA LEU A 366 5.53 -15.63 -8.17
C LEU A 366 5.22 -17.09 -7.86
N ARG A 367 6.23 -17.97 -7.97
CA ARG A 367 6.10 -19.40 -7.64
C ARG A 367 5.74 -19.61 -6.18
N LEU A 368 6.46 -18.94 -5.28
CA LEU A 368 6.23 -19.07 -3.83
C LEU A 368 4.88 -18.49 -3.39
N LEU A 369 4.43 -17.40 -4.02
CA LEU A 369 3.14 -16.79 -3.71
C LEU A 369 1.95 -17.51 -4.35
N GLY A 370 2.18 -18.42 -5.30
CA GLY A 370 1.11 -19.02 -6.10
C GLY A 370 0.40 -18.02 -7.01
N ILE A 371 1.09 -16.95 -7.42
CA ILE A 371 0.54 -15.89 -8.28
C ILE A 371 1.12 -16.08 -9.69
N ARG A 372 0.27 -16.00 -10.72
CA ARG A 372 0.75 -16.06 -12.12
C ARG A 372 1.33 -14.72 -12.56
N GLY A 373 2.33 -14.76 -13.43
CA GLY A 373 2.90 -13.57 -14.05
C GLY A 373 2.88 -13.65 -15.56
N ILE A 374 2.87 -12.50 -16.21
CA ILE A 374 3.20 -12.36 -17.63
C ILE A 374 4.13 -11.17 -17.82
N LEU A 375 5.26 -11.40 -18.49
CA LEU A 375 6.10 -10.36 -19.06
C LEU A 375 5.68 -10.16 -20.50
N GLU A 376 5.34 -8.94 -20.89
CA GLU A 376 4.86 -8.64 -22.23
C GLU A 376 5.63 -7.48 -22.85
N GLY A 377 6.09 -7.70 -24.06
CA GLY A 377 6.76 -6.71 -24.86
C GLY A 377 5.75 -5.72 -25.43
N ARG A 378 6.00 -4.42 -25.28
CA ARG A 378 5.26 -3.42 -26.05
C ARG A 378 5.72 -3.54 -27.51
N SER A 379 4.86 -4.07 -28.37
CA SER A 379 5.01 -3.88 -29.81
C SER A 379 5.16 -2.38 -30.06
N ASN A 380 6.12 -1.98 -30.91
CA ASN A 380 6.21 -0.61 -31.38
C ASN A 380 4.90 -0.31 -32.12
N GLU A 381 3.90 0.22 -31.42
CA GLU A 381 2.98 1.15 -32.05
C GLU A 381 3.85 2.35 -32.42
N THR A 382 4.22 2.36 -33.70
CA THR A 382 4.95 3.42 -34.40
C THR A 382 4.28 4.77 -34.22
#